data_AF-A0A7V6FCK0-F1
#
_entry.id   AF-A0A7V6FCK0-F1
#
_cell.length_a   1.000
_cell.length_b   1.000
_cell.length_c   1.000
_cell.angle_alpha   90.00
_cell.angle_beta   90.00
_cell.angle_gamma   90.00
#
_symmetry.space_group_name_H-M   'P 1'
#
loop_
_entity.id
_entity.type
_entity.pdbx_description
1 polymer ?
#
loop_
_entity_poly.entity_id
_entity_poly.type
_entity_poly.pdbx_seq_one_letter_code
_entity_poly.pdbx_strand_id
1 'polypeptide(L)'
;MGRRVSFQVDGANLTMITDESQEHIEQVLAMVHDAISLMKRKNDSISSASIYRYVMVYLADQIIDLQEIVANEPKEEGDGSLEDENLNLKKELQALRQLQMNWEGRVSQLQELLLEKNQLIQELRDKK
;
A
#
# COMPACT_ATOMS: atom_id res chain seq x y z
N MET A 1 -2.59 3.65 -35.20
CA MET A 1 -3.99 3.51 -35.62
C MET A 1 -4.62 2.55 -34.63
N GLY A 2 -5.47 3.06 -33.73
CA GLY A 2 -6.07 2.26 -32.66
C GLY A 2 -6.91 1.11 -33.20
N ARG A 3 -6.83 -0.03 -32.53
CA ARG A 3 -7.62 -1.24 -32.82
C ARG A 3 -8.94 -1.14 -32.07
N ARG A 4 -9.97 -1.75 -32.64
CA ARG A 4 -11.28 -1.86 -32.00
C ARG A 4 -11.29 -3.13 -31.15
N VAL A 5 -11.50 -2.95 -29.85
CA VAL A 5 -11.57 -4.03 -28.85
C VAL A 5 -12.98 -4.03 -28.29
N SER A 6 -13.61 -5.21 -28.25
CA SER A 6 -14.97 -5.37 -27.74
C SER A 6 -14.97 -6.36 -26.57
N PHE A 7 -15.67 -6.03 -25.51
CA PHE A 7 -15.69 -6.80 -24.26
C PHE A 7 -17.01 -6.59 -23.51
N GLN A 8 -17.30 -7.48 -22.56
CA GLN A 8 -18.54 -7.45 -21.80
C GLN A 8 -18.27 -7.02 -20.35
N VAL A 9 -19.07 -6.08 -19.83
CA VAL A 9 -19.04 -5.64 -18.42
C VAL A 9 -20.46 -5.63 -17.89
N ASP A 10 -20.71 -6.41 -16.83
CA ASP A 10 -22.02 -6.53 -16.17
C ASP A 10 -23.21 -6.72 -17.14
N GLY A 11 -23.00 -7.57 -18.15
CA GLY A 11 -24.02 -7.90 -19.16
C GLY A 11 -24.09 -6.92 -20.34
N ALA A 12 -23.41 -5.77 -20.28
CA ALA A 12 -23.32 -4.81 -21.37
C ALA A 12 -22.11 -5.09 -22.28
N ASN A 13 -22.32 -5.08 -23.59
CA ASN A 13 -21.23 -5.13 -24.57
C ASN A 13 -20.69 -3.72 -24.81
N LEU A 14 -19.44 -3.51 -24.47
CA LEU A 14 -18.71 -2.26 -24.67
C LEU A 14 -17.69 -2.45 -25.79
N THR A 15 -17.39 -1.36 -26.49
CA THR A 15 -16.38 -1.35 -27.55
C THR A 15 -15.55 -0.09 -27.42
N MET A 16 -14.24 -0.26 -27.38
CA MET A 16 -13.29 0.84 -27.27
C MET A 16 -12.27 0.83 -28.40
N ILE A 17 -11.73 1.99 -28.71
CA ILE A 17 -10.60 2.14 -29.64
C ILE A 17 -9.36 2.33 -28.77
N THR A 18 -8.43 1.39 -28.84
CA THR A 18 -7.20 1.37 -28.04
C THR A 18 -6.05 0.77 -28.86
N ASP A 19 -4.81 1.16 -28.52
CA ASP A 19 -3.62 0.52 -29.09
C ASP A 19 -3.27 -0.79 -28.34
N GLU A 20 -3.91 -1.03 -27.18
CA GLU A 20 -3.73 -2.24 -26.37
C GLU A 20 -4.31 -3.50 -27.03
N SER A 21 -3.76 -4.66 -26.66
CA SER A 21 -4.26 -5.96 -27.13
C SER A 21 -5.57 -6.34 -26.43
N GLN A 22 -6.40 -7.15 -27.10
CA GLN A 22 -7.62 -7.71 -26.51
C GLN A 22 -7.32 -8.47 -25.20
N GLU A 23 -6.24 -9.26 -25.19
CA GLU A 23 -5.79 -10.01 -24.02
C GLU A 23 -5.42 -9.10 -22.85
N HIS A 24 -4.71 -7.99 -23.10
CA HIS A 24 -4.37 -7.02 -22.07
C HIS A 24 -5.63 -6.38 -21.49
N ILE A 25 -6.58 -5.99 -22.35
CA ILE A 25 -7.85 -5.42 -21.90
C ILE A 25 -8.66 -6.43 -21.07
N GLU A 26 -8.70 -7.69 -21.46
CA GLU A 26 -9.37 -8.76 -20.69
C GLU A 26 -8.74 -8.97 -19.31
N GLN A 27 -7.41 -8.90 -19.19
CA GLN A 27 -6.72 -8.95 -17.90
C GLN A 27 -7.10 -7.77 -17.00
N VAL A 28 -7.10 -6.54 -17.54
CA VAL A 28 -7.52 -5.34 -16.80
C VAL A 28 -8.98 -5.46 -16.33
N LEU A 29 -9.86 -5.98 -17.19
CA LEU A 29 -11.26 -6.20 -16.84
C LEU A 29 -11.42 -7.23 -15.72
N ALA A 30 -10.63 -8.30 -15.73
CA ALA A 30 -10.63 -9.29 -14.65
C ALA A 30 -10.24 -8.63 -13.31
N MET A 31 -9.18 -7.80 -13.30
CA MET A 31 -8.77 -7.06 -12.10
C MET A 31 -9.87 -6.12 -11.58
N VAL A 32 -10.54 -5.38 -12.49
CA VAL A 32 -11.64 -4.49 -12.13
C VAL A 32 -12.82 -5.30 -11.56
N HIS A 33 -13.12 -6.46 -12.15
CA HIS A 33 -14.19 -7.34 -11.69
C HIS A 33 -13.91 -7.91 -10.30
N ASP A 34 -12.67 -8.29 -10.01
CA ASP A 34 -12.24 -8.76 -8.70
C ASP A 34 -12.36 -7.67 -7.65
N ALA A 35 -11.96 -6.43 -7.96
CA ALA A 35 -12.11 -5.29 -7.07
C ALA A 35 -13.59 -4.98 -6.75
N ILE A 36 -14.46 -5.01 -7.76
CA ILE A 36 -15.91 -4.86 -7.57
C ILE A 36 -16.47 -5.99 -6.71
N SER A 37 -16.05 -7.23 -6.96
CA SER A 37 -16.52 -8.41 -6.24
C SER A 37 -16.09 -8.39 -4.76
N LEU A 38 -14.87 -7.95 -4.47
CA LEU A 38 -14.39 -7.75 -3.10
C LEU A 38 -15.22 -6.70 -2.36
N MET A 39 -15.58 -5.60 -3.04
CA MET A 39 -16.41 -4.54 -2.45
C MET A 39 -17.85 -4.99 -2.20
N LYS A 40 -18.44 -5.74 -3.14
CA LYS A 40 -19.77 -6.34 -2.96
C LYS A 40 -19.78 -7.22 -1.70
N ARG A 41 -18.83 -8.15 -1.57
CA ARG A 41 -18.74 -9.07 -0.40
C ARG A 41 -18.57 -8.34 0.94
N LYS A 42 -17.90 -7.19 0.95
CA LYS A 42 -17.71 -6.41 2.19
C LYS A 42 -18.95 -5.60 2.59
N ASN A 43 -19.80 -5.22 1.64
CA ASN A 43 -20.96 -4.39 1.92
C ASN A 43 -22.09 -4.62 0.91
N ASP A 44 -22.92 -5.63 1.18
CA ASP A 44 -24.08 -6.00 0.35
C ASP A 44 -25.16 -4.91 0.27
N SER A 45 -25.11 -3.89 1.15
CA SER A 45 -26.12 -2.82 1.22
C SER A 45 -25.85 -1.64 0.29
N ILE A 46 -24.66 -1.58 -0.30
CA ILE A 46 -24.23 -0.47 -1.16
C ILE A 46 -24.76 -0.66 -2.59
N SER A 47 -25.24 0.42 -3.21
CA SER A 47 -25.69 0.39 -4.61
C SER A 47 -24.54 0.07 -5.57
N SER A 48 -24.80 -0.67 -6.66
CA SER A 48 -23.77 -0.99 -7.67
C SER A 48 -23.09 0.25 -8.25
N ALA A 49 -23.86 1.34 -8.45
CA ALA A 49 -23.31 2.61 -8.91
C ALA A 49 -22.28 3.22 -7.92
N SER A 50 -22.53 3.08 -6.62
CA SER A 50 -21.58 3.51 -5.58
C SER A 50 -20.34 2.62 -5.56
N ILE A 51 -20.49 1.31 -5.81
CA ILE A 51 -19.35 0.37 -5.92
C ILE A 51 -18.45 0.76 -7.10
N TYR A 52 -19.03 1.01 -8.28
CA TYR A 52 -18.23 1.40 -9.45
C TYR A 52 -17.47 2.71 -9.20
N ARG A 53 -18.11 3.71 -8.59
CA ARG A 53 -17.43 4.97 -8.23
C ARG A 53 -16.29 4.72 -7.25
N TYR A 54 -16.51 3.91 -6.23
CA TYR A 54 -15.47 3.58 -5.27
C TYR A 54 -14.28 2.86 -5.93
N VAL A 55 -14.55 1.85 -6.75
CA VAL A 55 -13.51 1.09 -7.46
C VAL A 55 -12.75 1.99 -8.43
N MET A 56 -13.43 2.91 -9.13
CA MET A 56 -12.77 3.90 -9.98
C MET A 56 -11.82 4.80 -9.20
N VAL A 57 -12.25 5.33 -8.04
CA VAL A 57 -11.39 6.18 -7.19
C VAL A 57 -10.20 5.37 -6.67
N TYR A 58 -10.45 4.15 -6.18
CA TYR A 58 -9.41 3.27 -5.66
C TYR A 58 -8.35 2.94 -6.71
N LEU A 59 -8.75 2.57 -7.93
CA LEU A 59 -7.80 2.27 -9.00
C LEU A 59 -7.06 3.52 -9.48
N ALA A 60 -7.71 4.68 -9.51
CA ALA A 60 -7.05 5.94 -9.86
C ALA A 60 -5.96 6.30 -8.85
N ASP A 61 -6.22 6.10 -7.56
CA ASP A 61 -5.25 6.31 -6.47
C ASP A 61 -4.02 5.40 -6.67
N GLN A 62 -4.24 4.11 -6.94
CA GLN A 62 -3.15 3.17 -7.23
C GLN A 62 -2.33 3.55 -8.47
N ILE A 63 -2.96 4.10 -9.51
CA ILE A 63 -2.25 4.58 -10.69
C ILE A 63 -1.37 5.77 -10.34
N ILE A 64 -1.87 6.71 -9.52
CA ILE A 64 -1.09 7.86 -9.07
C ILE A 64 0.11 7.38 -8.24
N ASP A 65 -0.11 6.51 -7.26
CA ASP A 65 0.97 5.93 -6.44
C ASP A 65 2.05 5.26 -7.31
N LEU A 66 1.64 4.46 -8.30
CA LEU A 66 2.57 3.81 -9.22
C LEU A 66 3.31 4.82 -10.10
N GLN A 67 2.66 5.88 -10.55
CA GLN A 67 3.30 6.96 -11.29
C GLN A 67 4.31 7.71 -10.44
N GLU A 68 4.02 7.95 -9.16
CA GLU A 68 4.96 8.55 -8.23
C GLU A 68 6.17 7.65 -7.98
N ILE A 69 5.95 6.34 -7.82
CA ILE A 69 7.04 5.36 -7.67
C ILE A 69 7.94 5.37 -8.91
N VAL A 70 7.36 5.26 -10.11
CA VAL A 70 8.13 5.27 -11.38
C VAL A 70 8.82 6.63 -11.61
N ALA A 71 8.19 7.75 -11.26
CA ALA A 71 8.80 9.07 -11.38
C ALA A 71 9.96 9.29 -10.39
N ASN A 72 9.91 8.61 -9.25
CA ASN A 72 10.94 8.64 -8.21
C ASN A 72 11.90 7.44 -8.30
N GLU A 73 11.78 6.58 -9.31
CA GLU A 73 12.81 5.58 -9.60
C GLU A 73 14.11 6.33 -9.90
N PRO A 74 15.21 6.01 -9.20
CA PRO A 74 16.47 6.68 -9.44
C PRO A 74 16.86 6.44 -10.89
N LYS A 75 16.91 7.53 -11.67
CA LYS A 75 17.48 7.49 -13.01
C LYS A 75 18.92 7.05 -12.85
N GLU A 76 19.26 5.88 -13.39
CA GLU A 76 20.65 5.46 -13.54
C GLU A 76 21.36 6.43 -14.49
N GLU A 77 21.73 7.61 -13.99
CA GLU A 77 22.59 8.58 -14.67
C GLU A 77 23.94 8.59 -13.96
N GLY A 78 24.86 7.76 -14.45
CA GLY A 78 26.29 8.09 -14.55
C GLY A 78 27.16 8.05 -13.28
N ASP A 79 28.03 7.03 -13.23
CA ASP A 79 29.39 7.10 -12.67
C ASP A 79 29.56 7.51 -11.19
N GLY A 80 28.66 7.05 -10.33
CA GLY A 80 28.97 6.70 -8.95
C GLY A 80 28.99 5.18 -8.85
N SER A 81 30.07 4.57 -8.38
CA SER A 81 30.14 3.11 -8.23
C SER A 81 28.91 2.62 -7.46
N LEU A 82 28.15 1.68 -8.00
CA LEU A 82 27.06 0.99 -7.30
C LEU A 82 27.50 0.46 -5.92
N GLU A 83 28.81 0.31 -5.70
CA GLU A 83 29.40 -0.01 -4.40
C GLU A 83 29.26 1.11 -3.37
N ASP A 84 29.35 2.38 -3.76
CA ASP A 84 29.25 3.55 -2.87
C ASP A 84 27.81 3.80 -2.41
N GLU A 85 26.83 3.65 -3.31
CA GLU A 85 25.42 3.70 -2.94
C GLU A 85 25.03 2.52 -2.05
N ASN A 86 25.50 1.31 -2.36
CA ASN A 86 25.29 0.14 -1.53
C ASN A 86 25.98 0.27 -0.16
N LEU A 87 27.14 0.92 -0.10
CA LEU A 87 27.83 1.25 1.14
C LEU A 87 27.06 2.29 1.97
N ASN A 88 26.49 3.32 1.33
CA ASN A 88 25.66 4.31 2.00
C ASN A 88 24.36 3.70 2.53
N LEU A 89 23.67 2.89 1.73
CA LEU A 89 22.48 2.14 2.17
C LEU A 89 22.79 1.19 3.33
N LYS A 90 23.94 0.51 3.31
CA LYS A 90 24.39 -0.31 4.46
C LYS A 90 24.63 0.51 5.71
N LYS A 91 25.23 1.71 5.59
CA LYS A 91 25.44 2.63 6.72
C LYS A 91 24.11 3.15 7.28
N GLU A 92 23.19 3.55 6.41
CA GLU A 92 21.85 3.99 6.83
C GLU A 92 21.07 2.86 7.51
N LEU A 93 21.14 1.65 6.96
CA LEU A 93 20.48 0.48 7.53
C LEU A 93 21.08 0.09 8.89
N GLN A 94 22.40 0.25 9.06
CA GLN A 94 23.05 0.06 10.36
C GLN A 94 22.65 1.16 11.37
N ALA A 95 22.57 2.42 10.94
CA ALA A 95 22.11 3.52 11.78
C ALA A 95 20.65 3.33 12.23
N LEU A 96 19.78 2.89 11.32
CA LEU A 96 18.38 2.57 11.62
C LEU A 96 18.26 1.40 12.61
N ARG A 97 19.07 0.33 12.45
CA ARG A 97 19.11 -0.78 13.41
C ARG A 97 19.57 -0.33 14.81
N GLN A 98 20.56 0.54 14.89
CA GLN A 98 21.02 1.09 16.16
C GLN A 98 19.93 1.93 16.82
N LEU A 99 19.23 2.75 16.03
CA LEU A 99 18.13 3.56 16.51
C LEU A 99 16.95 2.70 16.99
N GLN A 100 16.62 1.62 16.27
CA GLN A 100 15.63 0.64 16.69
C GLN A 100 16.00 0.00 18.04
N MET A 101 17.23 -0.47 18.20
CA MET A 101 17.70 -1.08 19.46
C MET A 101 17.61 -0.08 20.63
N ASN A 102 17.94 1.19 20.40
CA ASN A 102 17.79 2.23 21.41
C ASN A 102 16.32 2.46 21.79
N TRP A 103 15.40 2.43 20.81
CA TRP A 103 13.97 2.54 21.09
C TRP A 103 13.44 1.34 21.87
N GLU A 104 13.83 0.13 21.50
CA GLU A 104 13.47 -1.09 22.23
C GLU A 104 13.94 -1.03 23.70
N GLY A 105 15.16 -0.54 23.93
CA GLY A 105 15.68 -0.30 25.29
C GLY A 105 14.86 0.73 26.08
N ARG A 106 14.49 1.85 25.45
CA ARG A 106 13.63 2.87 26.10
C ARG A 106 12.23 2.34 26.40
N VAL A 107 11.66 1.52 25.51
CA VAL A 107 10.36 0.87 25.74
C VAL A 107 10.44 -0.09 26.93
N SER A 108 11.50 -0.88 27.04
CA SER A 108 11.71 -1.78 28.20
C SER A 108 11.77 -1.00 29.51
N GLN A 109 12.53 0.11 29.56
CA GLN A 109 12.61 0.96 30.74
C GLN A 109 11.26 1.57 31.14
N LEU A 110 10.46 1.99 30.15
CA LEU A 110 9.12 2.51 30.41
C LEU A 110 8.17 1.43 30.93
N GLN A 111 8.30 0.19 30.45
CA GLN A 111 7.52 -0.94 30.94
C GLN A 111 7.86 -1.28 32.40
N GLU A 112 9.14 -1.28 32.76
CA GLU A 112 9.60 -1.48 34.14
C GLU A 112 9.07 -0.38 35.06
N LEU A 113 9.20 0.89 34.65
CA LEU A 113 8.69 2.02 35.42
C LEU A 113 7.17 1.94 35.61
N LEU A 114 6.44 1.55 34.56
CA LEU A 114 4.98 1.41 34.62
C LEU A 114 4.57 0.28 35.58
N LEU A 115 5.33 -0.82 35.60
CA LEU A 115 5.11 -1.92 36.54
C LEU A 115 5.39 -1.50 37.99
N GLU A 116 6.48 -0.78 38.23
CA GLU A 116 6.81 -0.21 39.54
C GLU A 116 5.72 0.76 40.03
N LYS A 117 5.26 1.67 39.16
CA LYS A 117 4.18 2.60 39.50
C LYS A 117 2.87 1.88 39.81
N ASN A 118 2.53 0.83 39.06
CA ASN A 118 1.33 0.04 39.30
C ASN A 118 1.39 -0.71 40.65
N GLN A 119 2.55 -1.26 41.00
CA GLN A 119 2.74 -1.89 42.32
C GLN A 119 2.55 -0.88 43.45
N LEU A 120 3.13 0.32 43.32
CA LEU A 120 3.04 1.37 44.31
C LEU A 120 1.61 1.91 44.48
N ILE A 121 0.86 2.02 43.38
CA ILE A 121 -0.58 2.34 43.40
C ILE A 121 -1.36 1.28 44.18
N GLN A 122 -1.04 -0.01 43.97
CA GLN A 122 -1.74 -1.10 44.63
C GLN A 122 -1.43 -1.16 46.12
N GLU A 123 -0.17 -0.98 46.52
CA GLU A 123 0.19 -0.84 47.94
C GLU A 123 -0.51 0.34 48.63
N LEU A 124 -0.68 1.47 47.93
CA LEU A 124 -1.42 2.62 48.45
C LEU A 124 -2.93 2.36 48.53
N ARG A 125 -3.47 1.54 47.62
CA ARG A 125 -4.88 1.13 47.62
C ARG A 125 -5.17 0.17 48.77
N ASP A 126 -4.27 -0.79 49.01
CA ASP A 126 -4.42 -1.81 50.06
C ASP A 126 -4.17 -1.24 51.47
N LYS A 127 -3.54 -0.06 51.57
CA LYS A 127 -3.34 0.70 52.83
C LYS A 127 -4.49 1.65 53.18
N LYS A 128 -5.51 1.79 52.34
CA LYS A 128 -6.73 2.58 52.59
C LYS A 128 -7.89 1.66 53.00
#